data_AF-D5XEH1-F1
#
_entry.id   AF-D5XEH1-F1
#
_cell.length_a   1.000
_cell.length_b   1.000
_cell.length_c   1.000
_cell.angle_alpha   90.00
_cell.angle_beta   90.00
_cell.angle_gamma   90.00
#
_symmetry.space_group_name_H-M   'P 1'
#
loop_
_entity.id
_entity.type
_entity.pdbx_description
1 polymer ?
#
loop_
_entity_poly.entity_id
_entity_poly.type
_entity_poly.pdbx_seq_one_letter_code
_entity_poly.pdbx_strand_id
1 'polypeptide(L)'
;MRQGSWQKKLAVALGILFVLSFTACYAFFDGWLPGIYTSESAAKKPVERKPRIKADTRIAKALVFACNDKVYTTIPTTSKYIGMDFEALAKEFPPEEGWEIDDSVPNELIITRHENKVCPYHREFRHLGIDEGFLAIYEGPLGYNDKVLQRENVAVYLLPPEIQEDLNMAMNYNQQDPDTQARLKSQLEFEDENKLSAVLENFDEYKEE
;
A
#
# COMPACT_ATOMS: atom_id res chain seq x y z
N MET A 1 -34.89 -31.13 58.68
CA MET A 1 -34.97 -31.96 57.46
C MET A 1 -35.72 -31.17 56.37
N ARG A 2 -35.29 -31.28 55.10
CA ARG A 2 -35.78 -30.58 53.87
C ARG A 2 -35.18 -29.21 53.55
N GLN A 3 -33.87 -29.15 53.28
CA GLN A 3 -33.28 -28.00 52.55
C GLN A 3 -32.27 -28.39 51.45
N GLY A 4 -32.11 -29.69 51.13
CA GLY A 4 -31.16 -30.17 50.11
C GLY A 4 -31.77 -30.62 48.78
N SER A 5 -33.10 -30.60 48.64
CA SER A 5 -33.78 -31.12 47.44
C SER A 5 -33.96 -30.09 46.32
N TRP A 6 -33.96 -28.79 46.62
CA TRP A 6 -34.35 -27.78 45.64
C TRP A 6 -33.16 -27.36 44.77
N GLN A 7 -31.97 -27.20 45.36
CA GLN A 7 -30.75 -26.86 44.61
C GLN A 7 -30.34 -27.93 43.60
N LYS A 8 -30.54 -29.22 43.93
CA LYS A 8 -30.27 -30.33 42.99
C LYS A 8 -31.23 -30.32 41.79
N LYS A 9 -32.50 -29.92 41.99
CA LYS A 9 -33.48 -29.81 40.90
C LYS A 9 -33.20 -28.59 40.01
N LEU A 10 -32.73 -27.48 40.59
CA LEU A 10 -32.36 -26.28 39.85
C LEU A 10 -31.12 -26.50 38.95
N ALA A 11 -30.11 -27.20 39.48
CA ALA A 11 -28.89 -27.51 38.73
C ALA A 11 -29.16 -28.43 37.53
N VAL A 12 -30.04 -29.43 37.69
CA VAL A 12 -30.45 -30.32 36.60
C VAL A 12 -31.27 -29.57 35.54
N ALA A 13 -32.17 -28.67 35.95
CA ALA A 13 -32.96 -27.86 35.02
C ALA A 13 -32.09 -26.90 34.17
N LEU A 14 -31.08 -26.28 34.78
CA LEU A 14 -30.13 -25.41 34.07
C LEU A 14 -29.23 -26.19 33.10
N GLY A 15 -28.79 -27.39 33.48
CA GLY A 15 -28.02 -28.26 32.59
C GLY A 15 -28.79 -28.67 31.34
N ILE A 16 -30.08 -28.99 31.47
CA ILE A 16 -30.94 -29.38 30.32
C ILE A 16 -31.15 -28.19 29.37
N LEU A 17 -31.34 -26.97 29.90
CA LEU A 17 -31.47 -25.75 29.09
C LEU A 17 -30.19 -25.46 28.28
N PHE A 18 -29.01 -25.70 28.86
CA PHE A 18 -27.74 -25.46 28.18
C PHE A 18 -27.51 -26.44 27.02
N VAL A 19 -27.91 -27.72 27.18
CA VAL A 19 -27.80 -28.73 26.12
C VAL A 19 -28.79 -28.47 24.97
N LEU A 20 -30.02 -28.05 25.28
CA LEU A 20 -31.01 -27.71 24.24
C LEU A 20 -30.63 -26.47 23.43
N SER A 21 -29.99 -25.48 24.07
CA SER A 21 -29.45 -24.31 23.37
C SER A 21 -28.32 -24.67 22.40
N PHE A 22 -27.47 -25.65 22.75
CA PHE A 22 -26.37 -26.08 21.89
C PHE A 22 -26.86 -26.86 20.68
N THR A 23 -27.90 -27.69 20.82
CA THR A 23 -28.51 -28.42 19.70
C THR A 23 -29.25 -27.49 18.73
N ALA A 24 -29.87 -26.40 19.21
CA ALA A 24 -30.51 -25.42 18.34
C ALA A 24 -29.49 -24.62 17.51
N CYS A 25 -28.33 -24.28 18.08
CA CYS A 25 -27.26 -23.60 17.33
C CYS A 25 -26.61 -24.51 16.28
N TYR A 26 -26.41 -25.80 16.57
CA TYR A 26 -25.84 -26.74 15.58
C TYR A 26 -26.76 -26.94 14.37
N ALA A 27 -28.07 -27.02 14.58
CA ALA A 27 -29.03 -27.10 13.47
C ALA A 27 -29.07 -25.83 12.59
N PHE A 28 -28.62 -24.68 13.11
CA PHE A 28 -28.54 -23.42 12.37
C PHE A 28 -27.25 -23.29 11.55
N PHE A 29 -26.17 -23.96 11.95
CA PHE A 29 -24.86 -23.89 11.27
C PHE A 29 -24.67 -24.98 10.20
N ASP A 30 -25.25 -26.17 10.37
CA ASP A 30 -25.10 -27.30 9.44
C ASP A 30 -26.12 -27.36 8.29
N GLY A 31 -26.83 -26.26 8.01
CA GLY A 31 -27.52 -26.08 6.73
C GLY A 31 -28.71 -27.03 6.45
N TRP A 32 -29.34 -27.59 7.48
CA TRP A 32 -30.48 -28.53 7.35
C TRP A 32 -31.85 -27.82 7.31
N LEU A 33 -31.95 -26.67 6.63
CA LEU A 33 -33.23 -26.10 6.22
C LEU A 33 -33.31 -26.13 4.69
N PRO A 34 -34.24 -26.92 4.10
CA PRO A 34 -34.40 -26.96 2.66
C PRO A 34 -34.98 -25.63 2.16
N GLY A 35 -34.17 -24.92 1.39
CA GLY A 35 -34.53 -24.15 0.21
C GLY A 35 -35.90 -23.46 0.20
N ILE A 36 -35.92 -22.21 0.66
CA ILE A 36 -36.83 -21.18 0.13
C ILE A 36 -36.00 -19.94 -0.21
N TYR A 37 -35.05 -20.14 -1.12
CA TYR A 37 -34.54 -19.05 -1.95
C TYR A 37 -35.09 -19.31 -3.35
N THR A 38 -36.28 -18.78 -3.61
CA THR A 38 -36.68 -18.46 -4.97
C THR A 38 -35.59 -17.56 -5.55
N SER A 39 -34.75 -18.08 -6.43
CA SER A 39 -33.87 -17.25 -7.26
C SER A 39 -34.78 -16.45 -8.18
N GLU A 40 -35.14 -15.27 -7.70
CA GLU A 40 -35.73 -14.22 -8.51
C GLU A 40 -34.80 -14.01 -9.70
N SER A 41 -35.32 -14.39 -10.87
CA SER A 41 -34.75 -14.20 -12.19
C SER A 41 -33.84 -12.96 -12.19
N ALA A 42 -32.54 -13.19 -12.31
CA ALA A 42 -31.57 -12.14 -12.58
C ALA A 42 -32.01 -11.43 -13.85
N ALA A 43 -32.77 -10.35 -13.69
CA ALA A 43 -32.90 -9.31 -14.68
C ALA A 43 -31.46 -8.92 -15.01
N LYS A 44 -30.99 -9.30 -16.21
CA LYS A 44 -29.71 -8.83 -16.75
C LYS A 44 -29.75 -7.31 -16.60
N LYS A 45 -29.01 -6.77 -15.62
CA LYS A 45 -28.69 -5.35 -15.60
C LYS A 45 -28.23 -5.00 -17.02
N PRO A 46 -28.73 -3.93 -17.63
CA PRO A 46 -28.23 -3.51 -18.93
C PRO A 46 -26.71 -3.44 -18.80
N VAL A 47 -26.01 -4.17 -19.67
CA VAL A 47 -24.55 -4.08 -19.79
C VAL A 47 -24.27 -2.62 -20.08
N GLU A 48 -23.83 -1.91 -19.05
CA GLU A 48 -23.41 -0.52 -19.13
C GLU A 48 -22.28 -0.51 -20.15
N ARG A 49 -22.59 -0.06 -21.37
CA ARG A 49 -21.60 -0.05 -22.45
C ARG A 49 -20.56 0.96 -22.04
N LYS A 50 -19.40 0.47 -21.58
CA LYS A 50 -18.24 1.30 -21.24
C LYS A 50 -18.00 2.33 -22.36
N PRO A 51 -17.74 3.60 -22.02
CA PRO A 51 -17.65 4.67 -23.00
C PRO A 51 -16.59 4.36 -24.05
N ARG A 52 -16.91 4.64 -25.32
CA ARG A 52 -15.95 4.59 -26.42
C ARG A 52 -15.23 5.92 -26.51
N ILE A 53 -13.94 5.89 -26.85
CA ILE A 53 -13.16 7.10 -27.11
C ILE A 53 -13.79 7.85 -28.28
N LYS A 54 -14.08 9.13 -28.09
CA LYS A 54 -14.60 10.03 -29.12
C LYS A 54 -13.47 10.92 -29.65
N ALA A 55 -13.73 11.62 -30.74
CA ALA A 55 -12.78 12.56 -31.32
C ALA A 55 -12.43 13.72 -30.37
N ASP A 56 -13.35 14.09 -29.48
CA ASP A 56 -13.19 15.14 -28.48
C ASP A 56 -12.71 14.63 -27.11
N THR A 57 -12.49 13.32 -26.95
CA THR A 57 -11.94 12.74 -25.72
C THR A 57 -10.50 13.16 -25.54
N ARG A 58 -10.17 13.73 -24.38
CA ARG A 58 -8.80 14.08 -24.01
C ARG A 58 -8.11 12.87 -23.40
N ILE A 59 -6.96 12.49 -23.96
CA ILE A 59 -6.19 11.34 -23.48
C ILE A 59 -4.90 11.86 -22.86
N ALA A 60 -4.69 11.53 -21.59
CA ALA A 60 -3.45 11.80 -20.87
C ALA A 60 -2.77 10.49 -20.51
N LYS A 61 -1.44 10.47 -20.65
CA LYS A 61 -0.60 9.40 -20.15
C LYS A 61 0.12 9.89 -18.91
N ALA A 62 0.09 9.11 -17.84
CA ALA A 62 0.85 9.37 -16.63
C ALA A 62 1.90 8.26 -16.44
N LEU A 63 3.11 8.64 -16.04
CA LEU A 63 4.09 7.72 -15.46
C LEU A 63 4.18 8.05 -13.97
N VAL A 64 3.93 7.07 -13.12
CA VAL A 64 4.06 7.16 -11.66
C VAL A 64 5.29 6.35 -11.25
N PHE A 65 6.26 7.00 -10.62
CA PHE A 65 7.48 6.36 -10.15
C PHE A 65 7.32 5.86 -8.71
N ALA A 66 8.23 4.98 -8.27
CA ALA A 66 8.22 4.46 -6.90
C ALA A 66 8.40 5.56 -5.82
N CYS A 67 8.99 6.70 -6.19
CA CYS A 67 9.07 7.90 -5.34
C CYS A 67 7.80 8.76 -5.36
N ASN A 68 6.68 8.26 -5.90
CA ASN A 68 5.39 8.94 -6.08
C ASN A 68 5.36 10.15 -7.02
N ASP A 69 6.48 10.48 -7.66
CA ASP A 69 6.50 11.50 -8.72
C ASP A 69 5.69 11.07 -9.94
N LYS A 70 5.03 12.05 -10.57
CA LYS A 70 4.18 11.83 -11.73
C LYS A 70 4.62 12.69 -12.91
N VAL A 71 4.78 12.06 -14.07
CA VAL A 71 5.05 12.75 -15.34
C VAL A 71 3.85 12.57 -16.26
N TYR A 72 3.21 13.68 -16.62
CA TYR A 72 2.07 13.68 -17.53
C TYR A 72 2.53 13.98 -18.96
N THR A 73 2.00 13.23 -19.91
CA THR A 73 2.15 13.48 -21.34
C THR A 73 0.78 13.45 -21.98
N THR A 74 0.36 14.55 -22.58
CA THR A 74 -0.87 14.57 -23.39
C THR A 74 -0.66 13.75 -24.64
N ILE A 75 -1.52 12.75 -24.86
CA ILE A 75 -1.55 12.01 -26.10
C ILE A 75 -2.50 12.75 -27.04
N PRO A 76 -2.05 13.19 -28.24
CA PRO A 76 -2.98 13.71 -29.22
C PRO A 76 -4.00 12.63 -29.56
N THR A 77 -5.29 12.99 -29.54
CA THR A 77 -6.38 12.11 -29.93
C THR A 77 -6.29 11.87 -31.44
N THR A 78 -5.42 10.95 -31.84
CA THR A 78 -5.27 10.49 -33.21
C THR A 78 -6.41 9.55 -33.56
N SER A 79 -6.66 9.36 -34.86
CA SER A 79 -7.64 8.38 -35.35
C SER A 79 -7.41 6.96 -34.82
N LYS A 80 -6.19 6.63 -34.36
CA LYS A 80 -5.84 5.32 -33.78
C LYS A 80 -6.72 4.97 -32.58
N TYR A 81 -6.98 5.92 -31.67
CA TYR A 81 -7.71 5.64 -30.43
C TYR A 81 -9.22 5.89 -30.55
N ILE A 82 -9.65 6.70 -31.52
CA ILE A 82 -11.06 7.01 -31.73
C ILE A 82 -11.84 5.72 -32.03
N GLY A 83 -12.91 5.50 -31.27
CA GLY A 83 -13.78 4.34 -31.40
C GLY A 83 -13.31 3.09 -30.65
N MET A 84 -12.11 3.11 -30.07
CA MET A 84 -11.68 2.04 -29.15
C MET A 84 -12.59 2.00 -27.93
N ASP A 85 -12.89 0.78 -27.49
CA ASP A 85 -13.52 0.51 -26.21
C ASP A 85 -12.47 0.10 -25.17
N PHE A 86 -12.91 -0.10 -23.95
CA PHE A 86 -12.05 -0.49 -22.83
C PHE A 86 -11.29 -1.80 -23.09
N GLU A 87 -11.88 -2.77 -23.80
CA GLU A 87 -11.20 -4.04 -24.09
C GLU A 87 -10.04 -3.82 -25.07
N ALA A 88 -10.25 -3.01 -26.12
CA ALA A 88 -9.19 -2.63 -27.04
C ALA A 88 -8.07 -1.85 -26.34
N LEU A 89 -8.43 -0.94 -25.42
CA LEU A 89 -7.46 -0.19 -24.62
C LEU A 89 -6.67 -1.09 -23.68
N ALA A 90 -7.31 -2.03 -22.99
CA ALA A 90 -6.65 -2.98 -22.11
C ALA A 90 -5.68 -3.93 -22.86
N LYS A 91 -5.90 -4.16 -24.16
CA LYS A 91 -4.95 -4.91 -25.01
C LYS A 91 -3.72 -4.08 -25.38
N GLU A 92 -3.89 -2.78 -25.59
CA GLU A 92 -2.78 -1.85 -25.89
C GLU A 92 -2.00 -1.47 -24.62
N PHE A 93 -2.69 -1.38 -23.49
CA PHE A 93 -2.17 -1.01 -22.17
C PHE A 93 -2.48 -2.11 -21.14
N PRO A 94 -1.78 -3.25 -21.23
CA PRO A 94 -2.04 -4.42 -20.40
C PRO A 94 -1.76 -4.18 -18.91
N PRO A 95 -2.72 -4.49 -18.00
CA PRO A 95 -2.50 -4.36 -16.56
C PRO A 95 -1.31 -5.15 -16.02
N GLU A 96 -1.00 -6.30 -16.63
CA GLU A 96 0.15 -7.14 -16.28
C GLU A 96 1.51 -6.46 -16.54
N GLU A 97 1.56 -5.41 -17.37
CA GLU A 97 2.75 -4.58 -17.58
C GLU A 97 2.77 -3.31 -16.71
N GLY A 98 1.87 -3.22 -15.72
CA GLY A 98 1.77 -2.11 -14.79
C GLY A 98 0.95 -0.93 -15.30
N TRP A 99 0.09 -1.15 -16.31
CA TRP A 99 -0.83 -0.13 -16.81
C TRP A 99 -2.15 -0.10 -16.05
N GLU A 100 -2.69 1.08 -15.87
CA GLU A 100 -3.99 1.36 -15.29
C GLU A 100 -4.73 2.35 -16.18
N ILE A 101 -6.01 2.09 -16.42
CA ILE A 101 -6.86 2.94 -17.25
C ILE A 101 -7.96 3.50 -16.36
N ASP A 102 -7.98 4.82 -16.22
CA ASP A 102 -9.00 5.57 -15.49
C ASP A 102 -9.87 6.35 -16.47
N ASP A 103 -11.14 5.96 -16.54
CA ASP A 103 -12.23 6.59 -17.32
C ASP A 103 -13.32 7.19 -16.42
N SER A 104 -13.01 7.44 -15.13
CA SER A 104 -13.96 7.97 -14.16
C SER A 104 -14.41 9.40 -14.46
N VAL A 105 -13.58 10.18 -15.16
CA VAL A 105 -13.87 11.56 -15.54
C VAL A 105 -14.51 11.61 -16.94
N PRO A 106 -15.70 12.22 -17.10
CA PRO A 106 -16.34 12.31 -18.40
C PRO A 106 -15.47 13.01 -19.45
N ASN A 107 -15.33 12.38 -20.62
CA ASN A 107 -14.57 12.89 -21.76
C ASN A 107 -13.05 13.07 -21.50
N GLU A 108 -12.54 12.45 -20.44
CA GLU A 108 -11.10 12.31 -20.17
C GLU A 108 -10.77 10.84 -19.99
N LEU A 109 -9.58 10.46 -20.44
CA LEU A 109 -9.02 9.13 -20.24
C LEU A 109 -7.59 9.30 -19.73
N ILE A 110 -7.31 8.77 -18.55
CA ILE A 110 -5.98 8.78 -17.96
C ILE A 110 -5.42 7.37 -18.02
N ILE A 111 -4.31 7.21 -18.73
CA ILE A 111 -3.59 5.95 -18.86
C ILE A 111 -2.33 6.07 -18.02
N THR A 112 -2.30 5.39 -16.88
CA THR A 112 -1.20 5.45 -15.92
C THR A 112 -0.31 4.23 -16.06
N ARG A 113 1.01 4.41 -16.06
CA ARG A 113 1.97 3.34 -15.84
C ARG A 113 2.63 3.50 -14.48
N HIS A 114 2.69 2.42 -13.71
CA HIS A 114 3.48 2.36 -12.49
C HIS A 114 4.87 1.81 -12.80
N GLU A 115 5.91 2.54 -12.44
CA GLU A 115 7.31 2.18 -12.64
C GLU A 115 7.94 1.81 -11.29
N ASN A 116 8.52 0.61 -11.21
CA ASN A 116 9.17 0.10 -9.98
C ASN A 116 10.57 0.70 -9.75
N LYS A 117 10.77 1.96 -10.13
CA LYS A 117 12.04 2.68 -9.98
C LYS A 117 11.76 4.11 -9.57
N VAL A 118 12.73 4.74 -8.93
CA VAL A 118 12.73 6.18 -8.68
C VAL A 118 12.82 6.97 -9.99
N CYS A 119 12.29 8.19 -9.98
CA CYS A 119 12.33 9.06 -11.15
C CYS A 119 13.78 9.49 -11.46
N PRO A 120 14.07 10.00 -12.67
CA PRO A 120 15.42 10.45 -13.03
C PRO A 120 16.00 11.52 -12.11
N TYR A 121 15.16 12.37 -11.53
CA TYR A 121 15.60 13.43 -10.60
C TYR A 121 16.03 12.84 -9.25
N HIS A 122 15.19 11.99 -8.66
CA HIS A 122 15.45 11.39 -7.35
C HIS A 122 16.44 10.20 -7.39
N ARG A 123 16.93 9.79 -8.56
CA ARG A 123 17.90 8.69 -8.66
C ARG A 123 19.24 8.99 -7.99
N GLU A 124 19.66 10.25 -8.01
CA GLU A 124 20.93 10.67 -7.43
C GLU A 124 20.82 10.93 -5.92
N PHE A 125 19.59 10.90 -5.37
CA PHE A 125 19.36 11.15 -3.97
C PHE A 125 19.82 9.94 -3.16
N ARG A 126 20.30 10.21 -1.95
CA ARG A 126 20.67 9.21 -0.97
C ARG A 126 19.97 9.55 0.32
N HIS A 127 19.68 8.53 1.12
CA HIS A 127 19.26 8.78 2.49
C HIS A 127 19.84 7.75 3.45
N LEU A 128 19.93 8.16 4.70
CA LEU A 128 20.35 7.31 5.80
C LEU A 128 19.15 6.55 6.37
N GLY A 129 19.39 5.29 6.71
CA GLY A 129 18.41 4.41 7.33
C GLY A 129 19.09 3.30 8.12
N ILE A 130 18.32 2.27 8.44
CA ILE A 130 18.77 1.12 9.21
C ILE A 130 18.71 -0.13 8.31
N ASP A 131 19.78 -0.90 8.28
CA ASP A 131 19.81 -2.23 7.65
C ASP A 131 20.49 -3.22 8.60
N GLU A 132 19.79 -4.29 8.96
CA GLU A 132 20.25 -5.30 9.93
C GLU A 132 20.79 -4.73 11.27
N GLY A 133 20.28 -3.58 11.70
CA GLY A 133 20.70 -2.92 12.95
C GLY A 133 21.93 -2.00 12.81
N PHE A 134 22.44 -1.82 11.59
CA PHE A 134 23.55 -0.93 11.27
C PHE A 134 23.06 0.28 10.47
N LEU A 135 23.84 1.37 10.53
CA LEU A 135 23.64 2.53 9.67
C LEU A 135 23.80 2.12 8.20
N ALA A 136 22.86 2.51 7.36
CA ALA A 136 22.86 2.17 5.94
C ALA A 136 22.52 3.37 5.06
N ILE A 137 23.05 3.34 3.85
CA ILE A 137 22.83 4.31 2.80
C ILE A 137 21.95 3.67 1.74
N TYR A 138 20.79 4.28 1.49
CA TYR A 138 19.82 3.82 0.52
C TYR A 138 19.85 4.67 -0.75
N GLU A 139 19.47 4.07 -1.88
CA GLU A 139 19.21 4.78 -3.13
C GLU A 139 17.86 5.50 -3.04
N GLY A 140 17.79 6.75 -3.50
CA GLY A 140 16.54 7.49 -3.64
C GLY A 140 16.22 8.41 -2.46
N PRO A 141 15.03 9.02 -2.48
CA PRO A 141 14.57 9.93 -1.45
C PRO A 141 14.14 9.16 -0.20
N LEU A 142 14.05 9.86 0.92
CA LEU A 142 13.61 9.29 2.18
C LEU A 142 12.20 8.70 2.07
N GLY A 143 12.01 7.52 2.63
CA GLY A 143 10.76 6.75 2.51
C GLY A 143 10.72 5.76 1.35
N TYR A 144 11.81 5.66 0.56
CA TYR A 144 12.02 4.61 -0.44
C TYR A 144 13.16 3.68 -0.01
N ASN A 145 12.85 2.67 0.80
CA ASN A 145 13.84 1.79 1.44
C ASN A 145 14.12 0.50 0.64
N ASP A 146 13.94 0.50 -0.69
CA ASP A 146 13.97 -0.73 -1.49
C ASP A 146 15.39 -1.22 -1.83
N LYS A 147 16.38 -0.32 -1.86
CA LYS A 147 17.74 -0.64 -2.29
C LYS A 147 18.79 0.00 -1.38
N VAL A 148 19.44 -0.86 -0.60
CA VAL A 148 20.67 -0.51 0.15
C VAL A 148 21.83 -0.43 -0.84
N LEU A 149 22.55 0.69 -0.83
CA LEU A 149 23.77 0.88 -1.59
C LEU A 149 25.00 0.47 -0.79
N GLN A 150 25.00 0.81 0.50
CA GLN A 150 26.13 0.58 1.39
C GLN A 150 25.63 0.46 2.82
N ARG A 151 26.27 -0.41 3.59
CA ARG A 151 26.09 -0.55 5.02
C ARG A 151 27.38 -0.13 5.71
N GLU A 152 27.28 0.79 6.66
CA GLU A 152 28.41 1.21 7.48
C GLU A 152 28.63 0.25 8.64
N ASN A 153 29.89 0.11 9.07
CA ASN A 153 30.21 -0.65 10.30
C ASN A 153 29.93 0.17 11.57
N VAL A 154 28.77 0.80 11.62
CA VAL A 154 28.31 1.63 12.74
C VAL A 154 26.98 1.06 13.20
N ALA A 155 26.99 0.39 14.35
CA ALA A 155 25.76 -0.18 14.90
C ALA A 155 24.87 0.94 15.42
N VAL A 156 23.58 0.90 15.08
CA VAL A 156 22.65 2.01 15.41
C VAL A 156 22.57 2.23 16.92
N TYR A 157 22.64 1.18 17.72
CA TYR A 157 22.57 1.27 19.19
C TYR A 157 23.74 2.05 19.82
N LEU A 158 24.85 2.24 19.11
CA LEU A 158 26.01 3.03 19.55
C LEU A 158 25.88 4.53 19.26
N LEU A 159 24.94 4.91 18.39
CA LEU A 159 24.73 6.31 18.03
C LEU A 159 24.07 7.10 19.18
N PRO A 160 24.16 8.45 19.18
CA PRO A 160 23.39 9.27 20.09
C PRO A 160 21.89 8.95 20.04
N PRO A 161 21.16 8.92 21.18
CA PRO A 161 19.76 8.50 21.22
C PRO A 161 18.82 9.26 20.26
N GLU A 162 19.07 10.55 20.06
CA GLU A 162 18.31 11.39 19.12
C GLU A 162 18.46 10.89 17.67
N ILE A 163 19.67 10.49 17.27
CA ILE A 163 19.92 9.94 15.93
C ILE A 163 19.29 8.55 15.79
N GLN A 164 19.31 7.74 16.85
CA GLN A 164 18.64 6.44 16.84
C GLN A 164 17.13 6.61 16.61
N GLU A 165 16.50 7.56 17.31
CA GLU A 165 15.08 7.86 17.16
C GLU A 165 14.77 8.31 15.73
N ASP A 166 15.57 9.24 15.19
CA ASP A 166 15.40 9.75 13.84
C ASP A 166 15.52 8.66 12.77
N LEU A 167 16.52 7.77 12.89
CA LEU A 167 16.67 6.65 11.98
C LEU A 167 15.49 5.66 12.06
N ASN A 168 14.96 5.39 13.26
CA ASN A 168 13.79 4.54 13.43
C ASN A 168 12.52 5.17 12.83
N MET A 169 12.34 6.48 12.99
CA MET A 169 11.25 7.23 12.36
C MET A 169 11.40 7.26 10.84
N ALA A 170 12.62 7.40 10.33
CA ALA A 170 12.93 7.33 8.90
C ALA A 170 12.56 5.97 8.29
N MET A 171 12.77 4.85 9.00
CA MET A 171 12.32 3.54 8.53
C MET A 171 10.79 3.43 8.39
N ASN A 172 10.05 4.31 9.07
CA ASN A 172 8.59 4.42 9.01
C ASN A 172 8.15 5.78 8.46
N TYR A 173 8.94 6.39 7.57
CA TYR A 173 8.78 7.77 7.11
C TYR A 173 7.35 8.12 6.64
N ASN A 174 6.75 7.24 5.83
CA ASN A 174 5.42 7.46 5.24
C ASN A 174 4.27 7.45 6.28
N GLN A 175 4.55 7.04 7.53
CA GLN A 175 3.59 7.04 8.63
C GLN A 175 3.74 8.25 9.57
N GLN A 176 4.79 9.05 9.39
CA GLN A 176 5.05 10.24 10.21
C GLN A 176 4.14 11.39 9.80
N ASP A 177 3.92 12.33 10.72
CA ASP A 177 3.21 13.57 10.40
C ASP A 177 4.06 14.49 9.49
N PRO A 178 3.44 15.45 8.78
CA PRO A 178 4.15 16.29 7.81
C PRO A 178 5.33 17.09 8.38
N ASP A 179 5.26 17.54 9.64
CA ASP A 179 6.33 18.34 10.25
C ASP A 179 7.52 17.44 10.55
N THR A 180 7.26 16.24 11.09
CA THR A 180 8.30 15.22 11.30
C THR A 180 8.93 14.78 9.98
N GLN A 181 8.13 14.57 8.93
CA GLN A 181 8.63 14.23 7.60
C GLN A 181 9.58 15.30 7.04
N ALA A 182 9.23 16.58 7.17
CA ALA A 182 10.07 17.67 6.71
C ALA A 182 11.39 17.75 7.46
N ARG A 183 11.36 17.58 8.79
CA ARG A 183 12.56 17.55 9.64
C ARG A 183 13.48 16.40 9.26
N LEU A 184 12.97 15.17 9.22
CA LEU A 184 13.75 13.98 8.86
C LEU A 184 14.36 14.12 7.46
N LYS A 185 13.59 14.62 6.49
CA LYS A 185 14.09 14.86 5.14
C LYS A 185 15.29 15.81 5.14
N SER A 186 15.22 16.90 5.92
CA SER A 186 16.33 17.86 6.00
C SER A 186 17.62 17.32 6.64
N GLN A 187 17.51 16.26 7.45
CA GLN A 187 18.63 15.70 8.22
C GLN A 187 19.21 14.42 7.60
N LEU A 188 18.35 13.61 6.98
CA LEU A 188 18.69 12.25 6.56
C LEU A 188 18.62 12.04 5.04
N GLU A 189 18.11 13.00 4.27
CA GLU A 189 18.12 12.95 2.79
C GLU A 189 19.17 13.90 2.21
N PHE A 190 19.86 13.43 1.19
CA PHE A 190 20.98 14.12 0.55
C PHE A 190 20.81 14.08 -0.96
N GLU A 191 20.71 15.25 -1.57
CA GLU A 191 20.69 15.41 -3.03
C GLU A 191 22.10 15.34 -3.66
N ASP A 192 23.15 15.36 -2.82
CA ASP A 192 24.56 15.45 -3.22
C ASP A 192 25.41 14.53 -2.34
N GLU A 193 26.23 13.70 -2.99
CA GLU A 193 27.14 12.74 -2.38
C GLU A 193 28.20 13.41 -1.49
N ASN A 194 28.57 14.68 -1.78
CA ASN A 194 29.48 15.44 -0.93
C ASN A 194 28.87 15.74 0.44
N LYS A 195 27.57 16.06 0.48
CA LYS A 195 26.86 16.35 1.74
C LYS A 195 26.74 15.08 2.58
N LEU A 196 26.40 13.96 1.93
CA LEU A 196 26.37 12.66 2.58
C LEU A 196 27.74 12.31 3.17
N SER A 197 28.82 12.44 2.40
CA SER A 197 30.18 12.12 2.84
C SER A 197 30.58 12.93 4.08
N ALA A 198 30.31 14.23 4.11
CA ALA A 198 30.59 15.08 5.27
C ALA A 198 29.82 14.66 6.53
N VAL A 199 28.62 14.10 6.38
CA VAL A 199 27.85 13.56 7.51
C VAL A 199 28.43 12.22 7.96
N LEU A 200 28.80 11.34 7.03
CA LEU A 200 29.40 10.03 7.34
C LEU A 200 30.74 10.14 8.08
N GLU A 201 31.56 11.14 7.76
CA GLU A 201 32.80 11.42 8.49
C GLU A 201 32.58 11.64 10.00
N ASN A 202 31.42 12.19 10.39
CA ASN A 202 31.08 12.33 11.80
C ASN A 202 30.69 11.00 12.45
N PHE A 203 30.17 10.04 11.68
CA PHE A 203 29.78 8.72 12.20
C PHE A 203 30.96 7.76 12.35
N ASP A 204 32.10 8.06 11.75
CA ASP A 204 33.33 7.25 11.87
C ASP A 204 33.81 7.12 13.32
N GLU A 205 33.46 8.06 14.19
CA GLU A 205 33.77 7.99 15.63
C GLU A 205 33.05 6.85 16.38
N TYR A 206 32.00 6.28 15.78
CA TYR A 206 31.18 5.20 16.37
C TYR A 206 31.40 3.83 15.70
N LYS A 207 32.41 3.70 14.83
CA LYS A 207 32.72 2.42 14.17
C LYS A 207 33.20 1.40 15.21
N GLU A 208 32.69 0.18 15.12
CA GLU A 208 33.21 -0.94 15.90
C GLU A 208 34.62 -1.30 15.36
N GLU A 209 35.59 -1.46 16.27
CA GLU A 209 36.98 -1.89 15.94
C GLU A 209 37.06 -3.35 15.46
#